data_AF-A0A382NAL7-F1
#
_entry.id   AF-A0A382NAL7-F1
#
_cell.length_a   1.000
_cell.length_b   1.000
_cell.length_c   1.000
_cell.angle_alpha   90.00
_cell.angle_beta   90.00
_cell.angle_gamma   90.00
#
_symmetry.space_group_name_H-M   'P 1'
#
loop_
_entity.id
_entity.type
_entity.pdbx_description
1 polymer ?
#
loop_
_entity_poly.entity_id
_entity_poly.type
_entity_poly.pdbx_seq_one_letter_code
_entity_poly.pdbx_strand_id
1 'polypeptide(L)'
;MTVFVFAALFGGVISPYDPNDMAFEMMEPPSWLHPLGTDDLGRDLLSRIIVGAQISLFVGISTVVIALVSGLGLGVLAGYLGGWVDHIIMRYIDLQWAFPNFIIAVYLVAVFGTGLANVIVAISLAFVDDFARIARGMVLSIKEEQYIAAART
;
A
#
# COMPACT_ATOMS: atom_id res chain seq x y z
N MET A 1 1.95 16.45 1.04
CA MET A 1 2.64 15.32 0.38
C MET A 1 4.07 15.69 -0.05
N THR A 2 4.29 16.80 -0.75
CA THR A 2 5.64 17.20 -1.22
C THR A 2 6.70 17.26 -0.11
N VAL A 3 6.35 17.79 1.07
CA VAL A 3 7.26 17.83 2.23
C VAL A 3 7.64 16.42 2.73
N PHE A 4 6.68 15.49 2.78
CA PHE A 4 6.95 14.10 3.17
C PHE A 4 7.75 13.33 2.12
N VAL A 5 7.51 13.60 0.84
CA VAL A 5 8.32 13.04 -0.26
C VAL A 5 9.76 13.52 -0.16
N PHE A 6 9.97 14.82 0.09
CA PHE A 6 11.31 15.37 0.29
C PHE A 6 11.98 14.80 1.53
N ALA A 7 11.28 14.80 2.68
CA ALA A 7 11.78 14.21 3.92
C ALA A 7 12.11 12.73 3.77
N ALA A 8 11.33 11.97 2.99
CA ALA A 8 11.64 10.58 2.71
C ALA A 8 12.86 10.43 1.79
N LEU A 9 12.97 11.19 0.70
CA LEU A 9 14.12 11.04 -0.20
C LEU A 9 15.45 11.45 0.45
N PHE A 10 15.41 12.47 1.31
CA PHE A 10 16.61 13.03 1.95
C PHE A 10 16.72 12.70 3.45
N GLY A 11 15.87 11.80 3.97
CA GLY A 11 15.73 11.58 5.40
C GLY A 11 16.99 11.11 6.10
N GLY A 12 17.79 10.27 5.45
CA GLY A 12 19.09 9.82 5.99
C GLY A 12 20.14 10.93 6.13
N VAL A 13 19.94 12.08 5.46
CA VAL A 13 20.82 13.26 5.55
C VAL A 13 20.22 14.34 6.45
N ILE A 14 18.89 14.41 6.54
CA ILE A 14 18.16 15.44 7.29
C ILE A 14 17.89 15.03 8.74
N SER A 15 17.88 13.73 9.05
CA SER A 15 17.66 13.24 10.41
C SER A 15 18.74 13.75 11.37
N PRO A 16 18.38 14.52 12.41
CA PRO A 16 19.36 15.06 13.36
C PRO A 16 20.08 13.98 14.17
N TYR A 17 19.37 12.89 14.50
CA TYR A 17 19.87 11.77 15.28
C TYR A 17 19.52 10.43 14.64
N ASP A 18 20.10 9.34 15.16
CA ASP A 18 19.66 7.98 14.82
C ASP A 18 18.25 7.74 15.39
N PRO A 19 17.26 7.34 14.56
CA PRO A 19 15.86 7.18 14.98
C PRO A 19 15.64 6.06 16.00
N ASN A 20 16.60 5.14 16.18
CA ASN A 20 16.49 4.03 17.12
C ASN A 20 17.34 4.24 18.38
N ASP A 21 18.12 5.31 18.44
CA ASP A 21 18.96 5.59 19.60
C ASP A 21 18.10 6.00 20.81
N MET A 22 18.29 5.29 21.91
CA MET A 22 17.55 5.46 23.18
C MET A 22 18.42 6.18 24.22
N ALA A 23 19.19 7.16 23.75
CA ALA A 23 20.21 7.85 24.55
C ALA A 23 19.68 9.05 25.35
N PHE A 24 18.44 9.49 25.10
CA PHE A 24 17.88 10.71 25.68
C PHE A 24 16.90 10.42 26.82
N GLU A 25 16.54 11.45 27.60
CA GLU A 25 15.51 11.28 28.62
C GLU A 25 14.14 11.02 27.98
N MET A 26 13.30 10.25 28.69
CA MET A 26 11.98 9.87 28.21
C MET A 26 11.00 11.04 28.34
N MET A 27 10.13 11.21 27.35
CA MET A 27 9.03 12.18 27.38
C MET A 27 9.49 13.63 27.60
N GLU A 28 10.63 14.01 27.03
CA GLU A 28 11.08 15.40 27.07
C GLU A 28 10.18 16.30 26.20
N PRO A 29 9.83 17.51 26.69
CA PRO A 29 9.10 18.48 25.89
C PRO A 29 9.95 19.01 24.72
N PRO A 30 9.33 19.61 23.69
CA PRO A 30 10.03 20.24 22.59
C PRO A 30 11.12 21.22 23.04
N SER A 31 12.33 21.06 22.51
CA SER A 31 13.50 21.88 22.84
C SER A 31 14.33 22.20 21.58
N TRP A 32 15.32 23.07 21.69
CA TRP A 32 16.23 23.34 20.56
C TRP A 32 17.07 22.12 20.15
N LEU A 33 17.32 21.21 21.09
CA LEU A 33 18.04 19.95 20.86
C LEU A 33 17.11 18.88 20.26
N HIS A 34 15.86 18.84 20.73
CA HIS A 34 14.80 17.93 20.27
C HIS A 34 13.58 18.75 19.84
N PRO A 35 13.51 19.23 18.59
CA PRO A 35 12.47 20.16 18.15
C PRO A 35 11.03 19.66 18.33
N LEU A 36 10.85 18.33 18.38
CA LEU A 36 9.57 17.67 18.64
C LEU A 36 9.53 16.90 19.96
N GLY A 37 10.59 16.97 20.78
CA GLY A 37 10.72 16.20 22.01
C GLY A 37 11.16 14.75 21.77
N THR A 38 11.08 13.94 22.83
CA THR A 38 11.42 12.51 22.82
C THR A 38 10.21 11.63 23.11
N ASP A 39 10.27 10.36 22.69
CA ASP A 39 9.22 9.38 22.97
C ASP A 39 9.36 8.71 24.36
N ASP A 40 8.50 7.73 24.62
CA ASP A 40 8.47 6.92 25.85
C ASP A 40 9.74 6.06 26.05
N LEU A 41 10.58 5.97 25.02
CA LEU A 41 11.80 5.18 24.99
C LEU A 41 13.04 6.06 24.91
N GLY A 42 12.90 7.39 25.02
CA GLY A 42 14.01 8.34 24.98
C GLY A 42 14.61 8.51 23.59
N ARG A 43 13.81 8.38 22.53
CA ARG A 43 14.24 8.55 21.12
C ARG A 43 13.74 9.88 20.57
N ASP A 44 14.53 10.52 19.71
CA ASP A 44 14.16 11.78 19.08
C ASP A 44 12.98 11.64 18.10
N LEU A 45 11.86 12.31 18.39
CA LEU A 45 10.62 12.18 17.62
C LEU A 45 10.75 12.71 16.18
N LEU A 46 11.52 13.78 15.99
CA LEU A 46 11.72 14.36 14.66
C LEU A 46 12.45 13.40 13.72
N SER A 47 13.54 12.81 14.20
CA SER A 47 14.31 11.77 13.50
C SER A 47 13.44 10.56 13.15
N ARG A 48 12.61 10.11 14.11
CA ARG A 48 11.65 9.00 13.88
C ARG A 48 10.59 9.33 12.83
N ILE A 49 10.06 10.56 12.80
CA ILE A 49 9.09 10.97 11.78
C ILE A 49 9.74 11.04 10.39
N ILE A 50 10.94 11.61 10.28
CA ILE A 50 11.66 11.73 9.01
C ILE A 50 11.94 10.35 8.41
N VAL A 51 12.52 9.44 9.19
CA VAL A 51 12.82 8.07 8.74
C VAL A 51 11.54 7.25 8.58
N GLY A 52 10.54 7.47 9.44
CA GLY A 52 9.21 6.87 9.30
C GLY A 52 8.55 7.21 7.96
N ALA A 53 8.71 8.44 7.47
CA ALA A 53 8.19 8.86 6.17
C ALA A 53 8.81 8.05 5.00
N GLN A 54 10.08 7.66 5.09
CA GLN A 54 10.73 6.77 4.12
C GLN A 54 10.04 5.42 4.04
N ILE A 55 9.84 4.81 5.20
CA ILE A 55 9.22 3.50 5.33
C ILE A 55 7.78 3.56 4.82
N SER A 56 7.02 4.58 5.22
CA SER A 56 5.62 4.76 4.78
C SER A 56 5.51 4.93 3.27
N LEU A 57 6.39 5.73 2.64
CA LEU A 57 6.39 5.87 1.18
C LEU A 57 6.78 4.59 0.47
N PHE A 58 7.81 3.89 0.96
CA PHE A 58 8.25 2.64 0.37
C PHE A 58 7.14 1.58 0.43
N VAL A 59 6.47 1.44 1.58
CA VAL A 59 5.33 0.54 1.76
C VAL A 59 4.18 0.94 0.84
N GLY A 60 3.82 2.23 0.80
CA GLY A 60 2.72 2.72 -0.04
C GLY A 60 2.95 2.47 -1.54
N ILE A 61 4.13 2.84 -2.06
CA ILE A 61 4.47 2.66 -3.48
C ILE A 61 4.51 1.16 -3.82
N SER A 62 5.21 0.35 -3.03
CA SER A 62 5.34 -1.09 -3.29
C SER A 62 3.97 -1.78 -3.30
N THR A 63 3.12 -1.42 -2.34
CA THR A 63 1.76 -1.95 -2.22
C THR A 63 0.93 -1.63 -3.45
N VAL A 64 0.92 -0.36 -3.87
CA VAL A 64 0.15 0.10 -5.04
C VAL A 64 0.64 -0.59 -6.31
N VAL A 65 1.96 -0.71 -6.50
CA VAL A 65 2.53 -1.37 -7.68
C VAL A 65 2.13 -2.85 -7.72
N ILE A 66 2.23 -3.57 -6.61
CA ILE A 66 1.86 -4.98 -6.54
C ILE A 66 0.36 -5.14 -6.81
N ALA A 67 -0.49 -4.42 -6.09
CA ALA A 67 -1.94 -4.48 -6.24
C ALA A 67 -2.38 -4.11 -7.66
N LEU A 68 -1.76 -3.09 -8.26
CA LEU A 68 -2.01 -2.69 -9.65
C LEU A 68 -1.67 -3.82 -10.62
N VAL A 69 -0.47 -4.39 -10.54
CA VAL A 69 -0.03 -5.44 -11.48
C VAL A 69 -0.88 -6.70 -11.34
N SER A 70 -1.09 -7.17 -10.11
CA SER A 70 -1.91 -8.37 -9.87
C SER A 70 -3.39 -8.12 -10.19
N GLY A 71 -3.93 -6.97 -9.79
CA GLY A 71 -5.32 -6.60 -10.01
C GLY A 71 -5.62 -6.40 -11.50
N LEU A 72 -4.76 -5.68 -12.22
CA LEU A 72 -4.88 -5.53 -13.69
C LEU A 72 -4.85 -6.90 -14.38
N GLY A 73 -3.94 -7.78 -13.99
CA GLY A 73 -3.87 -9.15 -14.51
C GLY A 73 -5.18 -9.93 -14.29
N LEU A 74 -5.70 -9.92 -13.06
CA LEU A 74 -6.97 -10.58 -12.71
C LEU A 74 -8.16 -9.98 -13.46
N GLY A 75 -8.26 -8.66 -13.51
CA GLY A 75 -9.37 -7.96 -14.16
C GLY A 75 -9.38 -8.15 -15.67
N VAL A 76 -8.22 -8.09 -16.32
CA VAL A 76 -8.08 -8.37 -17.74
C VAL A 76 -8.45 -9.82 -18.04
N LEU A 77 -7.96 -10.77 -17.23
CA LEU A 77 -8.28 -12.19 -17.39
C LEU A 77 -9.79 -12.45 -17.27
N ALA A 78 -10.43 -11.86 -16.25
CA ALA A 78 -11.86 -11.95 -16.01
C ALA A 78 -12.67 -11.37 -17.18
N GLY A 79 -12.36 -10.14 -17.62
CA GLY A 79 -13.08 -9.49 -18.72
C GLY A 79 -12.86 -10.14 -20.08
N TYR A 80 -11.65 -10.65 -20.34
CA TYR A 80 -11.30 -11.25 -21.62
C TYR A 80 -11.94 -12.62 -21.80
N LEU A 81 -11.69 -13.54 -20.86
CA LEU A 81 -12.19 -14.92 -20.92
C LEU A 81 -13.70 -15.00 -20.63
N GLY A 82 -14.21 -14.18 -19.71
CA GLY A 82 -15.61 -14.25 -19.26
C GLY A 82 -15.95 -15.58 -18.58
N GLY A 83 -17.24 -15.90 -18.55
CA GLY A 83 -17.74 -17.21 -18.10
C GLY A 83 -17.38 -17.56 -16.66
N TRP A 84 -16.88 -18.77 -16.44
CA TRP A 84 -16.59 -19.27 -15.09
C TRP A 84 -15.40 -18.57 -14.42
N VAL A 85 -14.39 -18.17 -15.22
CA VAL A 85 -13.21 -17.45 -14.70
C VAL A 85 -13.61 -16.09 -14.14
N ASP A 86 -14.43 -15.35 -14.88
CA ASP A 86 -15.00 -14.09 -14.42
C ASP A 86 -15.83 -14.27 -13.15
N HIS A 87 -16.70 -15.28 -13.11
CA HIS A 87 -17.50 -15.58 -11.92
C HIS A 87 -16.66 -15.88 -10.68
N ILE A 88 -15.59 -16.67 -10.79
CA ILE A 88 -14.71 -16.98 -9.65
C ILE A 88 -14.00 -15.70 -9.15
N ILE A 89 -13.40 -14.94 -10.07
CA ILE A 89 -12.63 -13.74 -9.71
C ILE A 89 -13.56 -12.69 -9.10
N MET A 90 -14.72 -12.43 -9.71
CA MET A 90 -15.68 -11.47 -9.17
C MET A 90 -16.28 -11.94 -7.85
N ARG A 91 -16.48 -13.25 -7.65
CA ARG A 91 -16.94 -13.77 -6.36
C ARG A 91 -15.92 -13.53 -5.24
N TYR A 92 -14.64 -13.68 -5.53
CA TYR A 92 -13.58 -13.33 -4.58
C TYR A 92 -13.58 -11.83 -4.25
N ILE A 93 -13.68 -10.98 -5.27
CA ILE A 93 -13.74 -9.52 -5.12
C ILE A 93 -14.98 -9.09 -4.30
N ASP A 94 -16.14 -9.69 -4.57
CA ASP A 94 -17.37 -9.39 -3.83
C ASP A 94 -17.28 -9.85 -2.36
N LEU A 95 -16.59 -10.96 -2.08
CA LEU A 95 -16.29 -11.42 -0.72
C LEU A 95 -15.41 -10.40 0.02
N GLN A 96 -14.43 -9.84 -0.67
CA GLN A 96 -13.53 -8.82 -0.13
C GLN A 96 -14.30 -7.54 0.23
N TRP A 97 -15.17 -7.06 -0.66
CA TRP A 97 -16.01 -5.87 -0.43
C TRP A 97 -17.06 -6.05 0.67
N ALA A 98 -17.37 -7.30 1.04
CA ALA A 98 -18.28 -7.56 2.15
C ALA A 98 -17.68 -7.17 3.52
N PHE A 99 -16.36 -7.03 3.61
CA PHE A 99 -15.66 -6.62 4.82
C PHE A 99 -15.03 -5.24 4.64
N PRO A 100 -14.98 -4.39 5.69
CA PRO A 100 -14.18 -3.18 5.66
C PRO A 100 -12.69 -3.48 5.40
N ASN A 101 -12.06 -2.75 4.48
CA ASN A 101 -10.67 -3.00 4.05
C ASN A 101 -9.66 -3.03 5.22
N PHE A 102 -9.88 -2.22 6.26
CA PHE A 102 -8.99 -2.21 7.43
C PHE A 102 -9.04 -3.51 8.24
N ILE A 103 -10.20 -4.19 8.28
CA ILE A 103 -10.35 -5.47 8.98
C ILE A 103 -9.54 -6.54 8.25
N ILE A 104 -9.61 -6.56 6.92
CA ILE A 104 -8.82 -7.47 6.08
C ILE A 104 -7.33 -7.21 6.28
N ALA A 105 -6.90 -5.94 6.24
CA ALA A 105 -5.49 -5.60 6.45
C ALA A 105 -4.97 -6.06 7.82
N VAL A 106 -5.71 -5.81 8.91
CA VAL A 106 -5.33 -6.24 10.26
C VAL A 106 -5.33 -7.76 10.37
N TYR A 107 -6.33 -8.44 9.81
CA TYR A 107 -6.39 -9.91 9.78
C TYR A 107 -5.19 -10.51 9.04
N LEU A 108 -4.87 -10.00 7.84
CA LEU A 108 -3.77 -10.50 7.04
C LEU A 108 -2.43 -10.25 7.73
N VAL A 109 -2.23 -9.12 8.40
CA VAL A 109 -1.03 -8.88 9.24
C VAL A 109 -0.98 -9.83 10.43
N ALA A 110 -2.11 -10.14 11.06
CA ALA A 110 -2.15 -11.11 12.16
C ALA A 110 -1.81 -12.53 11.70
N VAL A 111 -2.20 -12.92 10.48
CA VAL A 111 -1.91 -14.24 9.90
C VAL A 111 -0.48 -14.34 9.37
N PHE A 112 -0.03 -13.36 8.59
CA PHE A 112 1.32 -13.37 8.01
C PHE A 112 2.41 -12.98 9.01
N GLY A 113 2.04 -12.38 10.14
CA GLY A 113 2.96 -11.92 11.17
C GLY A 113 3.49 -10.51 10.92
N THR A 114 4.22 -10.00 11.91
CA THR A 114 4.81 -8.66 11.86
C THR A 114 6.03 -8.65 10.95
N GLY A 115 6.15 -7.63 10.10
CA GLY A 115 7.27 -7.47 9.18
C GLY A 115 6.92 -6.61 7.99
N LEU A 116 7.90 -5.84 7.48
CA LEU A 116 7.67 -4.88 6.40
C LEU A 116 7.14 -5.57 5.13
N ALA A 117 7.72 -6.71 4.74
CA ALA A 117 7.27 -7.48 3.58
C ALA A 117 5.85 -8.03 3.75
N ASN A 118 5.53 -8.57 4.93
CA ASN A 118 4.21 -9.13 5.24
C ASN A 118 3.13 -8.05 5.22
N VAL A 119 3.44 -6.86 5.76
CA VAL A 119 2.55 -5.70 5.70
C VAL A 119 2.29 -5.28 4.25
N ILE A 120 3.33 -5.21 3.41
CA ILE A 120 3.18 -4.90 1.98
C ILE A 120 2.26 -5.92 1.31
N VAL A 121 2.49 -7.22 1.50
CA VAL A 121 1.67 -8.28 0.88
C VAL A 121 0.22 -8.21 1.37
N ALA A 122 0.02 -8.08 2.68
CA ALA A 122 -1.30 -7.98 3.30
C ALA A 122 -2.10 -6.81 2.72
N ILE A 123 -1.51 -5.62 2.69
CA ILE A 123 -2.18 -4.43 2.17
C ILE A 123 -2.38 -4.58 0.65
N SER A 124 -1.43 -5.14 -0.09
CA SER A 124 -1.57 -5.30 -1.55
C SER A 124 -2.75 -6.20 -1.90
N LEU A 125 -2.92 -7.31 -1.17
CA LEU A 125 -4.07 -8.20 -1.32
C LEU A 125 -5.37 -7.48 -0.95
N ALA A 126 -5.36 -6.62 0.07
CA ALA A 126 -6.53 -5.86 0.49
C ALA A 126 -7.01 -4.79 -0.53
N PHE A 127 -6.17 -4.40 -1.50
CA PHE A 127 -6.50 -3.41 -2.54
C PHE A 127 -6.50 -3.97 -3.97
N VAL A 128 -6.28 -5.28 -4.15
CA VAL A 128 -6.21 -5.91 -5.48
C VAL A 128 -7.54 -5.87 -6.23
N ASP A 129 -8.63 -5.88 -5.48
CA ASP A 129 -10.02 -5.88 -5.89
C ASP A 129 -10.43 -4.62 -6.65
N ASP A 130 -9.99 -3.44 -6.18
CA ASP A 130 -10.26 -2.16 -6.83
C ASP A 130 -9.71 -2.14 -8.26
N PHE A 131 -8.42 -2.51 -8.41
CA PHE A 131 -7.77 -2.56 -9.72
C PHE A 131 -8.38 -3.63 -10.63
N ALA A 132 -8.70 -4.81 -10.09
CA ALA A 132 -9.31 -5.88 -10.87
C ALA A 132 -10.70 -5.50 -11.40
N ARG A 133 -11.54 -4.85 -10.60
CA ARG A 133 -12.89 -4.42 -11.01
C ARG A 133 -12.82 -3.35 -12.10
N ILE A 134 -11.93 -2.36 -11.95
CA ILE A 134 -11.73 -1.30 -12.95
C ILE A 134 -11.21 -1.90 -14.27
N ALA A 135 -10.17 -2.73 -14.21
CA ALA A 135 -9.60 -3.38 -15.38
C ALA A 135 -10.62 -4.24 -16.12
N ARG A 136 -11.39 -5.06 -15.40
CA ARG A 136 -12.46 -5.88 -15.97
C ARG A 136 -13.52 -5.02 -16.66
N GLY A 137 -13.95 -3.93 -16.03
CA GLY A 137 -14.90 -2.97 -16.63
C GLY A 137 -14.39 -2.38 -17.95
N MET A 138 -13.11 -1.97 -17.99
CA MET A 138 -12.48 -1.47 -19.21
C MET A 138 -12.41 -2.53 -20.31
N VAL A 139 -12.04 -3.78 -19.98
CA VAL A 139 -11.99 -4.85 -20.98
C VAL A 139 -13.37 -5.16 -21.54
N LEU A 140 -14.41 -5.20 -20.71
CA LEU A 140 -15.78 -5.40 -21.19
C LEU A 140 -16.22 -4.27 -22.13
N SER A 141 -15.92 -3.01 -21.79
CA SER A 141 -16.21 -1.86 -22.65
C SER A 141 -15.48 -1.93 -23.99
N ILE A 142 -14.19 -2.28 -23.99
CA ILE A 142 -13.38 -2.35 -25.20
C ILE A 142 -13.78 -3.53 -26.08
N LYS A 143 -14.20 -4.65 -25.48
CA LYS A 143 -14.57 -5.88 -26.20
C LYS A 143 -15.76 -5.70 -27.15
N GLU A 144 -16.61 -4.71 -26.90
CA GLU A 144 -17.79 -4.38 -27.72
C GLU A 144 -17.49 -3.41 -28.87
N GLU A 145 -16.25 -2.93 -28.99
CA GLU A 145 -15.85 -1.94 -30.00
C GLU A 145 -15.66 -2.56 -31.41
N GLN A 146 -15.98 -1.76 -32.44
CA GLN A 146 -15.94 -2.20 -33.84
C GLN A 146 -14.53 -2.61 -34.32
N TYR A 147 -13.47 -1.95 -33.82
CA TYR A 147 -12.10 -2.31 -34.18
C TYR A 147 -11.66 -3.67 -33.62
N ILE A 148 -12.23 -4.10 -32.48
CA ILE A 148 -12.00 -5.45 -31.95
C ILE A 148 -12.72 -6.49 -32.81
N ALA A 149 -13.93 -6.20 -33.27
CA ALA A 149 -14.65 -7.07 -34.20
C ALA A 149 -13.90 -7.22 -35.53
N ALA A 150 -13.40 -6.11 -36.09
CA ALA A 150 -12.62 -6.12 -37.33
C ALA A 150 -11.31 -6.91 -37.20
N ALA A 151 -10.65 -6.90 -36.04
CA ALA A 151 -9.41 -7.65 -35.80
C ALA A 151 -9.61 -9.17 -35.61
N ARG A 152 -10.86 -9.64 -35.46
CA ARG A 152 -11.18 -11.08 -35.31
C ARG A 152 -11.49 -11.78 -36.64
N THR A 153 -11.72 -11.01 -37.71
CA THR A 153 -12.01 -11.47 -39.08
C THR A 153 -10.81 -11.27 -39.97
#